data_AF-A0A369R7Z4-F1
#
_entry.id   AF-A0A369R7Z4-F1
#
_cell.length_a   1.000
_cell.length_b   1.000
_cell.length_c   1.000
_cell.angle_alpha   90.00
_cell.angle_beta   90.00
_cell.angle_gamma   90.00
#
_symmetry.space_group_name_H-M   'P 1'
#
loop_
_entity.id
_entity.type
_entity.pdbx_description
1 polymer ?
#
loop_
_entity_poly.entity_id
_entity_poly.type
_entity_poly.pdbx_seq_one_letter_code
_entity_poly.pdbx_strand_id
1 'polypeptide(L)'
;MEEKISKFIIQSFFAKLEDSLTVDVAIVGAGPSGLIAAKELAKAGKKVAIFESKLAPGGGVWGGGMLFNEIVLQENIIPILDEYAIRYKTTGEGYVTADAVEVSSALIYGAVHAGVRIFNAVRVEDLAMRDERVCGVVINWNPVSRLEMHVDPLVITSRAVLDGTGHPSELINLASNKAGITLDTPTGKVMGEKPMWMENGESSTVINTKRLYPGLYASGMAANNAMGGFRMGPIFGGMFLSGKKVAGLILEDIQG
;
A
#
# COMPACT_ATOMS: atom_id res chain seq x y z
N MET A 1 -36.00 8.69 13.16
CA MET A 1 -34.57 8.92 13.51
C MET A 1 -33.67 8.07 12.62
N GLU A 2 -34.03 6.80 12.48
CA GLU A 2 -33.55 5.75 11.59
C GLU A 2 -33.31 6.25 10.15
N GLU A 3 -34.34 6.81 9.49
CA GLU A 3 -34.21 7.32 8.11
C GLU A 3 -33.11 8.39 7.99
N LYS A 4 -33.03 9.30 8.96
CA LYS A 4 -32.03 10.38 8.95
C LYS A 4 -30.61 9.83 9.10
N ILE A 5 -30.41 8.88 10.02
CA ILE A 5 -29.10 8.23 10.23
C ILE A 5 -28.65 7.52 8.94
N SER A 6 -29.52 6.71 8.34
CA SER A 6 -29.23 6.02 7.08
C SER A 6 -28.92 7.00 5.96
N LYS A 7 -29.72 8.06 5.81
CA LYS A 7 -29.51 9.12 4.80
C LYS A 7 -28.14 9.79 4.97
N PHE A 8 -27.74 10.13 6.19
CA PHE A 8 -26.45 10.78 6.44
C PHE A 8 -25.25 9.88 6.10
N ILE A 9 -25.32 8.59 6.43
CA ILE A 9 -24.27 7.63 6.07
C ILE A 9 -24.17 7.50 4.55
N ILE A 10 -25.30 7.31 3.86
CA ILE A 10 -25.38 7.19 2.40
C ILE A 10 -24.79 8.43 1.73
N GLN A 11 -25.28 9.62 2.10
CA GLN A 11 -24.82 10.88 1.51
C GLN A 11 -23.33 11.12 1.77
N SER A 12 -22.84 10.86 2.98
CA SER A 12 -21.43 11.04 3.32
C SER A 12 -20.53 10.07 2.55
N PHE A 13 -20.96 8.81 2.38
CA PHE A 13 -20.19 7.83 1.63
C PHE A 13 -20.16 8.17 0.14
N PHE A 14 -21.30 8.50 -0.46
CA PHE A 14 -21.36 8.88 -1.87
C PHE A 14 -20.56 10.16 -2.15
N ALA A 15 -20.66 11.19 -1.31
CA ALA A 15 -19.82 12.38 -1.46
C ALA A 15 -18.31 12.06 -1.40
N LYS A 16 -17.90 11.17 -0.49
CA LYS A 16 -16.52 10.69 -0.40
C LYS A 16 -16.10 9.90 -1.65
N LEU A 17 -16.96 9.03 -2.17
CA LEU A 17 -16.69 8.19 -3.34
C LEU A 17 -16.66 9.01 -4.63
N GLU A 18 -17.65 9.86 -4.86
CA GLU A 18 -17.74 10.75 -6.03
C GLU A 18 -16.52 11.67 -6.13
N ASP A 19 -16.15 12.33 -5.01
CA ASP A 19 -14.94 13.13 -5.02
C ASP A 19 -13.68 12.25 -5.16
N SER A 20 -13.73 10.92 -5.01
CA SER A 20 -12.58 10.04 -5.24
C SER A 20 -12.57 9.36 -6.61
N LEU A 21 -13.51 9.67 -7.52
CA LEU A 21 -13.52 9.09 -8.88
C LEU A 21 -12.28 9.48 -9.72
N THR A 22 -11.67 10.62 -9.37
CA THR A 22 -10.38 11.07 -9.90
C THR A 22 -9.48 11.51 -8.75
N VAL A 23 -8.31 10.87 -8.66
CA VAL A 23 -7.29 11.13 -7.64
C VAL A 23 -5.93 11.36 -8.30
N ASP A 24 -4.97 11.93 -7.57
CA ASP A 24 -3.59 11.97 -8.06
C ASP A 24 -2.97 10.56 -7.97
N VAL A 25 -3.19 9.89 -6.83
CA VAL A 25 -2.60 8.59 -6.55
C VAL A 25 -3.65 7.62 -5.99
N ALA A 26 -3.78 6.46 -6.64
CA ALA A 26 -4.53 5.32 -6.14
C ALA A 26 -3.56 4.28 -5.56
N ILE A 27 -3.72 3.93 -4.28
CA ILE A 27 -2.87 2.96 -3.60
C ILE A 27 -3.71 1.71 -3.31
N VAL A 28 -3.19 0.53 -3.65
CA VAL A 28 -3.89 -0.74 -3.42
C VAL A 28 -3.17 -1.53 -2.34
N GLY A 29 -3.88 -1.81 -1.25
CA GLY A 29 -3.34 -2.39 -0.03
C GLY A 29 -2.95 -1.34 1.01
N ALA A 30 -3.61 -1.36 2.16
CA ALA A 30 -3.35 -0.47 3.29
C ALA A 30 -2.36 -1.09 4.28
N GLY A 31 -1.26 -1.65 3.78
CA GLY A 31 -0.15 -2.15 4.58
C GLY A 31 0.82 -1.03 5.02
N PRO A 32 1.90 -1.36 5.76
CA PRO A 32 2.81 -0.36 6.33
C PRO A 32 3.46 0.53 5.26
N SER A 33 3.96 -0.04 4.16
CA SER A 33 4.58 0.76 3.08
C SER A 33 3.56 1.66 2.38
N GLY A 34 2.35 1.15 2.10
CA GLY A 34 1.27 1.91 1.46
C GLY A 34 0.75 3.05 2.32
N LEU A 35 0.55 2.82 3.63
CA LEU A 35 0.10 3.85 4.57
C LEU A 35 1.14 4.97 4.74
N ILE A 36 2.43 4.62 4.82
CA ILE A 36 3.50 5.62 4.86
C ILE A 36 3.53 6.43 3.58
N ALA A 37 3.54 5.77 2.41
CA ALA A 37 3.52 6.46 1.13
C ALA A 37 2.32 7.41 1.01
N ALA A 38 1.13 6.96 1.44
CA ALA A 38 -0.09 7.74 1.40
C ALA A 38 0.01 9.03 2.22
N LYS A 39 0.54 8.95 3.46
CA LYS A 39 0.71 10.13 4.33
C LYS A 39 1.66 11.14 3.70
N GLU A 40 2.79 10.70 3.16
CA GLU A 40 3.76 11.59 2.51
C GLU A 40 3.18 12.29 1.29
N LEU A 41 2.50 11.54 0.43
CA LEU A 41 1.86 12.08 -0.77
C LEU A 41 0.76 13.10 -0.42
N ALA A 42 -0.06 12.81 0.58
CA ALA A 42 -1.10 13.71 1.03
C ALA A 42 -0.54 14.98 1.69
N LYS A 43 0.53 14.86 2.50
CA LYS A 43 1.27 16.01 3.05
C LYS A 43 1.85 16.91 1.95
N ALA A 44 2.24 16.32 0.81
CA ALA A 44 2.68 17.04 -0.38
C ALA A 44 1.53 17.60 -1.24
N GLY A 45 0.29 17.63 -0.72
CA GLY A 45 -0.87 18.22 -1.36
C GLY A 45 -1.50 17.36 -2.45
N LYS A 46 -1.16 16.08 -2.55
CA LYS A 46 -1.76 15.16 -3.53
C LYS A 46 -3.07 14.58 -2.99
N LYS A 47 -4.04 14.41 -3.89
CA LYS A 47 -5.29 13.71 -3.60
C LYS A 47 -5.05 12.20 -3.67
N VAL A 48 -5.09 11.54 -2.51
CA VAL A 48 -4.75 10.11 -2.37
C VAL A 48 -5.95 9.29 -1.91
N ALA A 49 -6.21 8.18 -2.59
CA ALA A 49 -7.15 7.16 -2.15
C ALA A 49 -6.45 5.81 -1.96
N ILE A 50 -6.75 5.11 -0.86
CA ILE A 50 -6.33 3.73 -0.61
C ILE A 50 -7.52 2.80 -0.75
N PHE A 51 -7.35 1.69 -1.46
CA PHE A 51 -8.32 0.60 -1.56
C PHE A 51 -7.77 -0.63 -0.84
N GLU A 52 -8.47 -1.05 0.22
CA GLU A 52 -8.09 -2.19 1.06
C GLU A 52 -9.18 -3.26 1.02
N SER A 53 -8.79 -4.47 0.65
CA SER A 53 -9.69 -5.62 0.53
C SER A 53 -10.30 -6.03 1.88
N LYS A 54 -9.54 -5.97 2.96
CA LYS A 54 -9.97 -6.36 4.31
C LYS A 54 -10.79 -5.26 4.96
N LEU A 55 -11.55 -5.62 5.99
CA LEU A 55 -12.28 -4.66 6.80
C LEU A 55 -11.32 -3.76 7.60
N ALA A 56 -10.24 -4.33 8.13
CA ALA A 56 -9.23 -3.62 8.90
C ALA A 56 -8.00 -3.30 8.02
N PRO A 57 -7.66 -2.02 7.82
CA PRO A 57 -6.36 -1.57 7.32
C PRO A 57 -5.21 -1.96 8.28
N GLY A 58 -3.96 -1.73 7.86
CA GLY A 58 -2.74 -2.03 8.63
C GLY A 58 -1.98 -3.27 8.13
N GLY A 59 -2.58 -4.04 7.21
CA GLY A 59 -1.93 -5.17 6.56
C GLY A 59 -1.52 -6.27 7.54
N GLY A 60 -0.32 -6.81 7.37
CA GLY A 60 0.21 -7.94 8.14
C GLY A 60 0.89 -7.58 9.47
N VAL A 61 0.83 -6.31 9.91
CA VAL A 61 1.59 -5.85 11.09
C VAL A 61 0.95 -6.35 12.38
N TRP A 62 -0.38 -6.28 12.52
CA TRP A 62 -1.16 -6.52 13.75
C TRP A 62 -0.73 -7.69 14.63
N GLY A 63 -0.36 -8.83 14.03
CA GLY A 63 -0.01 -10.05 14.76
C GLY A 63 1.46 -10.19 15.13
N GLY A 64 2.30 -9.20 14.78
CA GLY A 64 3.75 -9.25 14.94
C GLY A 64 4.37 -10.56 14.42
N GLY A 65 5.29 -11.14 15.19
CA GLY A 65 5.95 -12.40 14.86
C GLY A 65 5.27 -13.59 15.56
N MET A 66 4.70 -14.53 14.79
CA MET A 66 4.09 -15.76 15.35
C MET A 66 2.97 -15.48 16.38
N LEU A 67 2.16 -14.43 16.15
CA LEU A 67 1.12 -13.93 17.07
C LEU A 67 1.66 -13.28 18.37
N PHE A 68 2.98 -13.14 18.50
CA PHE A 68 3.55 -12.19 19.45
C PHE A 68 3.45 -10.81 18.82
N ASN A 69 2.53 -9.99 19.31
CA ASN A 69 2.17 -8.66 18.78
C ASN A 69 3.23 -7.59 19.03
N GLU A 70 4.50 -7.97 18.91
CA GLU A 70 5.68 -7.12 18.96
C GLU A 70 6.39 -7.22 17.60
N ILE A 71 6.93 -6.10 17.14
CA ILE A 71 7.74 -6.05 15.91
C ILE A 71 9.13 -5.51 16.21
N VAL A 72 10.09 -5.88 15.34
CA VAL A 72 11.45 -5.35 15.38
C VAL A 72 11.65 -4.35 14.25
N LEU A 73 12.34 -3.26 14.56
CA LEU A 73 12.74 -2.21 13.63
C LEU A 73 14.20 -1.83 13.93
N GLN A 74 14.93 -1.37 12.92
CA GLN A 74 16.27 -0.81 13.11
C GLN A 74 16.19 0.58 13.73
N GLU A 75 17.22 0.99 14.47
CA GLU A 75 17.27 2.33 15.11
C GLU A 75 17.18 3.49 14.11
N ASN A 76 17.60 3.31 12.85
CA ASN A 76 17.46 4.34 11.82
C ASN A 76 15.99 4.64 11.45
N ILE A 77 15.02 3.84 11.93
CA ILE A 77 13.58 4.06 11.73
C ILE A 77 12.97 4.95 12.82
N ILE A 78 13.69 5.22 13.93
CA ILE A 78 13.22 6.05 15.04
C ILE A 78 12.61 7.39 14.58
N PRO A 79 13.22 8.16 13.65
CA PRO A 79 12.61 9.41 13.19
C PRO A 79 11.21 9.26 12.60
N ILE A 80 10.93 8.10 11.95
CA ILE A 80 9.60 7.78 11.46
C ILE A 80 8.68 7.43 12.63
N LEU A 81 9.14 6.64 13.61
CA LEU A 81 8.34 6.32 14.80
C LEU A 81 7.93 7.59 15.56
N ASP A 82 8.86 8.52 15.75
CA ASP A 82 8.62 9.83 16.37
C ASP A 82 7.59 10.65 15.59
N GLU A 83 7.65 10.66 14.25
CA GLU A 83 6.70 11.35 13.38
C GLU A 83 5.25 10.84 13.51
N TYR A 84 5.08 9.59 13.96
CA TYR A 84 3.80 8.97 14.22
C TYR A 84 3.47 8.88 15.73
N ALA A 85 4.34 9.41 16.59
CA ALA A 85 4.24 9.31 18.04
C ALA A 85 4.09 7.85 18.54
N ILE A 86 4.79 6.92 17.88
CA ILE A 86 4.80 5.50 18.24
C ILE A 86 5.83 5.27 19.35
N ARG A 87 5.43 4.65 20.44
CA ARG A 87 6.33 4.24 21.51
C ARG A 87 7.18 3.04 21.09
N TYR A 88 8.44 3.05 21.49
CA TYR A 88 9.38 1.98 21.22
C TYR A 88 10.32 1.77 22.40
N LYS A 89 10.98 0.61 22.44
CA LYS A 89 12.04 0.28 23.39
C LYS A 89 13.31 -0.04 22.62
N THR A 90 14.43 0.60 22.94
CA THR A 90 15.74 0.17 22.40
C THR A 90 16.11 -1.20 22.96
N THR A 91 16.68 -2.04 22.11
CA THR A 91 17.28 -3.32 22.52
C THR A 91 18.72 -3.14 23.00
N GLY A 92 19.35 -1.99 22.73
CA GLY A 92 20.78 -1.76 22.94
C GLY A 92 21.69 -2.40 21.86
N GLU A 93 21.10 -3.01 20.83
CA GLU A 93 21.80 -3.77 19.80
C GLU A 93 21.56 -3.20 18.38
N GLY A 94 21.28 -1.90 18.26
CA GLY A 94 20.97 -1.26 16.98
C GLY A 94 19.53 -1.48 16.49
N TYR A 95 18.67 -2.04 17.34
CA TYR A 95 17.25 -2.27 17.07
C TYR A 95 16.35 -1.66 18.13
N VAL A 96 15.08 -1.52 17.77
CA VAL A 96 13.99 -1.17 18.68
C VAL A 96 12.84 -2.17 18.52
N THR A 97 12.10 -2.39 19.59
CA THR A 97 10.81 -3.08 19.54
C THR A 97 9.66 -2.09 19.69
N ALA A 98 8.55 -2.38 19.02
CA ALA A 98 7.32 -1.61 19.13
C ALA A 98 6.10 -2.54 19.13
N ASP A 99 5.05 -2.11 19.82
CA ASP A 99 3.78 -2.81 19.84
C ASP A 99 3.13 -2.75 18.44
N ALA A 100 2.81 -3.92 17.89
CA ALA A 100 2.28 -4.07 16.54
C ALA A 100 0.90 -3.40 16.34
N VAL A 101 0.07 -3.41 17.39
CA VAL A 101 -1.26 -2.78 17.41
C VAL A 101 -1.13 -1.27 17.39
N GLU A 102 -0.21 -0.72 18.20
CA GLU A 102 0.11 0.71 18.21
C GLU A 102 0.62 1.17 16.85
N VAL A 103 1.60 0.46 16.28
CA VAL A 103 2.15 0.77 14.95
C VAL A 103 1.06 0.77 13.89
N SER A 104 0.26 -0.30 13.80
CA SER A 104 -0.81 -0.39 12.80
C SER A 104 -1.81 0.77 12.95
N SER A 105 -2.23 1.05 14.18
CA SER A 105 -3.20 2.10 14.48
C SER A 105 -2.65 3.49 14.16
N ALA A 106 -1.41 3.78 14.54
CA ALA A 106 -0.76 5.07 14.31
C ALA A 106 -0.56 5.35 12.83
N LEU A 107 -0.15 4.36 12.03
CA LEU A 107 0.00 4.50 10.58
C LEU A 107 -1.34 4.84 9.90
N ILE A 108 -2.42 4.14 10.29
CA ILE A 108 -3.78 4.40 9.78
C ILE A 108 -4.23 5.82 10.17
N TYR A 109 -4.08 6.16 11.45
CA TYR A 109 -4.45 7.48 11.98
C TYR A 109 -3.69 8.59 11.24
N GLY A 110 -2.37 8.44 11.09
CA GLY A 110 -1.50 9.41 10.43
C GLY A 110 -1.85 9.62 8.96
N ALA A 111 -2.19 8.55 8.22
CA ALA A 111 -2.63 8.67 6.83
C ALA A 111 -3.97 9.43 6.73
N VAL A 112 -4.99 9.03 7.51
CA VAL A 112 -6.31 9.69 7.46
C VAL A 112 -6.22 11.15 7.90
N HIS A 113 -5.43 11.47 8.92
CA HIS A 113 -5.24 12.86 9.39
C HIS A 113 -4.45 13.72 8.39
N ALA A 114 -3.66 13.13 7.51
CA ALA A 114 -3.02 13.84 6.40
C ALA A 114 -3.99 14.11 5.24
N GLY A 115 -5.23 13.63 5.28
CA GLY A 115 -6.24 13.83 4.24
C GLY A 115 -6.42 12.64 3.29
N VAL A 116 -5.78 11.49 3.57
CA VAL A 116 -5.93 10.28 2.75
C VAL A 116 -7.32 9.69 2.93
N ARG A 117 -7.98 9.30 1.83
CA ARG A 117 -9.23 8.54 1.88
C ARG A 117 -8.98 7.06 1.80
N ILE A 118 -9.36 6.33 2.84
CA ILE A 118 -9.27 4.85 2.85
C ILE A 118 -10.65 4.26 2.57
N PHE A 119 -10.74 3.37 1.58
CA PHE A 119 -11.89 2.53 1.27
C PHE A 119 -11.55 1.08 1.63
N ASN A 120 -11.93 0.68 2.84
CA ASN A 120 -11.82 -0.70 3.30
C ASN A 120 -13.00 -1.55 2.79
N ALA A 121 -12.83 -2.87 2.82
CA ALA A 121 -13.74 -3.84 2.18
C ALA A 121 -13.93 -3.62 0.66
N VAL A 122 -13.02 -2.88 0.01
CA VAL A 122 -13.01 -2.64 -1.45
C VAL A 122 -11.81 -3.36 -2.04
N ARG A 123 -12.07 -4.25 -3.00
CA ARG A 123 -11.05 -4.98 -3.73
C ARG A 123 -10.78 -4.28 -5.07
N VAL A 124 -9.52 -4.18 -5.45
CA VAL A 124 -9.14 -3.88 -6.83
C VAL A 124 -9.02 -5.20 -7.57
N GLU A 125 -9.80 -5.34 -8.65
CA GLU A 125 -9.85 -6.57 -9.45
C GLU A 125 -9.20 -6.42 -10.83
N ASP A 126 -8.94 -5.19 -11.26
CA ASP A 126 -8.22 -4.90 -12.50
C ASP A 126 -7.58 -3.50 -12.51
N LEU A 127 -6.81 -3.22 -13.56
CA LEU A 127 -6.20 -1.92 -13.84
C LEU A 127 -6.95 -1.20 -14.98
N ALA A 128 -7.07 0.11 -14.87
CA ALA A 128 -7.48 0.94 -16.00
C ALA A 128 -6.23 1.34 -16.80
N MET A 129 -6.29 1.18 -18.12
CA MET A 129 -5.18 1.45 -19.02
C MET A 129 -5.59 2.33 -20.20
N ARG A 130 -4.70 3.21 -20.62
CA ARG A 130 -4.86 4.05 -21.81
C ARG A 130 -3.49 4.42 -22.38
N ASP A 131 -3.32 4.34 -23.70
CA ASP A 131 -2.12 4.76 -24.41
C ASP A 131 -0.80 4.25 -23.77
N GLU A 132 -0.72 2.94 -23.52
CA GLU A 132 0.45 2.27 -22.88
C GLU A 132 0.81 2.80 -21.48
N ARG A 133 -0.19 3.28 -20.74
CA ARG A 133 -0.06 3.74 -19.36
C ARG A 133 -1.16 3.19 -18.48
N VAL A 134 -0.82 2.82 -17.25
CA VAL A 134 -1.80 2.58 -16.18
C VAL A 134 -2.33 3.91 -15.68
N CYS A 135 -3.63 4.12 -15.77
CA CYS A 135 -4.30 5.41 -15.48
C CYS A 135 -5.41 5.29 -14.44
N GLY A 136 -5.46 4.18 -13.69
CA GLY A 136 -6.48 3.96 -12.67
C GLY A 136 -6.59 2.51 -12.24
N VAL A 137 -7.59 2.26 -11.39
CA VAL A 137 -7.92 0.94 -10.85
C VAL A 137 -9.40 0.64 -11.03
N VAL A 138 -9.72 -0.64 -11.16
CA VAL A 138 -11.07 -1.16 -11.26
C VAL A 138 -11.45 -1.79 -9.92
N ILE A 139 -12.45 -1.22 -9.26
CA ILE A 139 -12.83 -1.53 -7.89
C ILE A 139 -14.19 -2.21 -7.78
N ASN A 140 -14.29 -3.12 -6.83
CA ASN A 140 -15.54 -3.76 -6.43
C ASN A 140 -15.56 -3.97 -4.92
N TRP A 141 -16.72 -4.30 -4.36
CA TRP A 141 -16.80 -4.72 -2.97
C TRP A 141 -16.11 -6.08 -2.80
N ASN A 142 -15.26 -6.23 -1.79
CA ASN A 142 -14.60 -7.51 -1.54
C ASN A 142 -15.58 -8.69 -1.35
N PRO A 143 -16.75 -8.53 -0.68
CA PRO A 143 -17.77 -9.58 -0.64
C PRO A 143 -18.27 -10.06 -2.02
N VAL A 144 -18.36 -9.18 -3.03
CA VAL A 144 -18.77 -9.56 -4.39
C VAL A 144 -17.78 -10.58 -4.96
N SER A 145 -16.48 -10.29 -4.86
CA SER A 145 -15.41 -11.19 -5.29
C SER A 145 -15.36 -12.48 -4.44
N ARG A 146 -15.47 -12.38 -3.11
CA ARG A 146 -15.38 -13.55 -2.21
C ARG A 146 -16.56 -14.51 -2.32
N LEU A 147 -17.73 -14.01 -2.71
CA LEU A 147 -18.95 -14.80 -2.93
C LEU A 147 -19.16 -15.12 -4.41
N GLU A 148 -18.19 -14.80 -5.28
CA GLU A 148 -18.20 -15.11 -6.72
C GLU A 148 -19.46 -14.58 -7.43
N MET A 149 -19.95 -13.41 -7.01
CA MET A 149 -21.12 -12.78 -7.60
C MET A 149 -20.79 -12.16 -8.96
N HIS A 150 -21.68 -12.31 -9.94
CA HIS A 150 -21.57 -11.67 -11.26
C HIS A 150 -22.09 -10.22 -11.20
N VAL A 151 -21.26 -9.31 -10.69
CA VAL A 151 -21.57 -7.87 -10.58
C VAL A 151 -20.40 -7.07 -11.12
N ASP A 152 -20.68 -6.21 -12.10
CA ASP A 152 -19.66 -5.37 -12.73
C ASP A 152 -19.03 -4.35 -11.76
N PRO A 153 -17.73 -4.04 -11.93
CA PRO A 153 -17.01 -3.09 -11.09
C PRO A 153 -17.18 -1.63 -11.52
N LEU A 154 -16.62 -0.72 -10.72
CA LEU A 154 -16.47 0.71 -11.04
C LEU A 154 -14.99 1.07 -11.27
N VAL A 155 -14.73 2.23 -11.89
CA VAL A 155 -13.38 2.68 -12.21
C VAL A 155 -13.02 3.94 -11.40
N ILE A 156 -11.80 3.95 -10.86
CA ILE A 156 -11.17 5.13 -10.26
C ILE A 156 -9.98 5.53 -11.12
N THR A 157 -9.97 6.77 -11.59
CA THR A 157 -8.90 7.31 -12.42
C THR A 157 -7.80 7.94 -11.56
N SER A 158 -6.54 7.75 -11.96
CA SER A 158 -5.39 8.27 -11.24
C SER A 158 -4.20 8.56 -12.14
N ARG A 159 -3.34 9.50 -11.73
CA ARG A 159 -2.06 9.76 -12.41
C ARG A 159 -1.02 8.70 -12.10
N ALA A 160 -1.06 8.12 -10.90
CA ALA A 160 -0.20 7.02 -10.47
C ALA A 160 -0.98 5.98 -9.67
N VAL A 161 -0.65 4.70 -9.89
CA VAL A 161 -1.14 3.55 -9.15
C VAL A 161 0.03 2.92 -8.39
N LEU A 162 -0.15 2.68 -7.09
CA LEU A 162 0.83 2.00 -6.25
C LEU A 162 0.31 0.63 -5.82
N ASP A 163 1.04 -0.43 -6.19
CA ASP A 163 0.88 -1.75 -5.61
C ASP A 163 1.57 -1.81 -4.24
N GLY A 164 0.75 -1.82 -3.19
CA GLY A 164 1.12 -2.05 -1.79
C GLY A 164 0.50 -3.33 -1.23
N THR A 165 0.13 -4.29 -2.09
CA THR A 165 -0.62 -5.51 -1.71
C THR A 165 0.25 -6.55 -0.99
N GLY A 166 1.55 -6.29 -0.85
CA GLY A 166 2.49 -7.17 -0.14
C GLY A 166 2.95 -8.34 -1.00
N HIS A 167 3.20 -9.48 -0.36
CA HIS A 167 3.77 -10.68 -1.01
C HIS A 167 3.10 -11.05 -2.35
N PRO A 168 1.76 -11.04 -2.48
CA PRO A 168 1.11 -11.46 -3.72
C PRO A 168 1.38 -10.54 -4.92
N SER A 169 1.73 -9.26 -4.71
CA SER A 169 1.90 -8.27 -5.80
C SER A 169 0.73 -8.29 -6.79
N GLU A 170 -0.50 -8.19 -6.27
CA GLU A 170 -1.70 -8.51 -7.04
C GLU A 170 -1.81 -7.66 -8.31
N LEU A 171 -1.53 -6.35 -8.23
CA LEU A 171 -1.64 -5.48 -9.41
C LEU A 171 -0.53 -5.75 -10.42
N ILE A 172 0.69 -5.98 -9.95
CA ILE A 172 1.83 -6.26 -10.82
C ILE A 172 1.62 -7.60 -11.54
N ASN A 173 1.05 -8.60 -10.86
CA ASN A 173 0.65 -9.85 -11.49
C ASN A 173 -0.48 -9.66 -12.50
N LEU A 174 -1.50 -8.85 -12.20
CA LEU A 174 -2.56 -8.51 -13.15
C LEU A 174 -1.98 -7.83 -14.39
N ALA A 175 -1.12 -6.81 -14.20
CA ALA A 175 -0.41 -6.12 -15.26
C ALA A 175 0.41 -7.08 -16.14
N SER A 176 1.23 -7.93 -15.53
CA SER A 176 2.11 -8.85 -16.26
C SER A 176 1.34 -9.96 -16.99
N ASN A 177 0.33 -10.55 -16.37
CA ASN A 177 -0.32 -11.76 -16.86
C ASN A 177 -1.55 -11.47 -17.73
N LYS A 178 -2.37 -10.48 -17.34
CA LYS A 178 -3.63 -10.16 -18.02
C LYS A 178 -3.42 -9.13 -19.13
N ALA A 179 -2.71 -8.04 -18.82
CA ALA A 179 -2.46 -6.97 -19.79
C ALA A 179 -1.25 -7.25 -20.70
N GLY A 180 -0.45 -8.28 -20.40
CA GLY A 180 0.73 -8.64 -21.19
C GLY A 180 1.82 -7.57 -21.19
N ILE A 181 1.86 -6.75 -20.13
CA ILE A 181 2.81 -5.65 -19.99
C ILE A 181 4.21 -6.20 -19.74
N THR A 182 5.20 -5.66 -20.44
CA THR A 182 6.62 -5.82 -20.10
C THR A 182 6.96 -4.91 -18.92
N LEU A 183 7.19 -5.51 -17.76
CA LEU A 183 7.60 -4.79 -16.56
C LEU A 183 9.08 -4.39 -16.65
N ASP A 184 9.47 -3.31 -16.00
CA ASP A 184 10.87 -2.97 -15.73
C ASP A 184 11.45 -3.91 -14.65
N THR A 185 11.59 -5.17 -15.01
CA THR A 185 12.28 -6.21 -14.25
C THR A 185 13.30 -6.87 -15.16
N PRO A 186 14.33 -7.55 -14.62
CA PRO A 186 15.30 -8.30 -15.40
C PRO A 186 14.72 -9.28 -16.44
N THR A 187 13.50 -9.78 -16.21
CA THR A 187 12.84 -10.77 -17.07
C THR A 187 11.66 -10.19 -17.86
N GLY A 188 11.31 -8.92 -17.69
CA GLY A 188 10.08 -8.33 -18.23
C GLY A 188 8.79 -8.81 -17.54
N LYS A 189 8.90 -9.68 -16.53
CA LYS A 189 7.78 -10.31 -15.79
C LYS A 189 8.04 -10.28 -14.28
N VAL A 190 7.04 -10.68 -13.51
CA VAL A 190 7.21 -10.93 -12.07
C VAL A 190 8.25 -12.03 -11.85
N MET A 191 9.29 -11.75 -11.07
CA MET A 191 10.37 -12.71 -10.81
C MET A 191 10.06 -13.71 -9.68
N GLY A 192 9.21 -13.30 -8.72
CA GLY A 192 8.85 -14.10 -7.55
C GLY A 192 9.81 -13.91 -6.37
N GLU A 193 9.27 -13.73 -5.17
CA GLU A 193 10.11 -13.59 -3.97
C GLU A 193 10.90 -14.87 -3.63
N LYS A 194 12.08 -14.67 -3.04
CA LYS A 194 12.95 -15.74 -2.54
C LYS A 194 12.63 -16.09 -1.08
N PRO A 195 13.12 -17.25 -0.59
CA PRO A 195 13.03 -17.63 0.83
C PRO A 195 13.62 -16.57 1.78
N MET A 196 13.54 -16.84 3.09
CA MET A 196 13.92 -15.85 4.09
C MET A 196 15.42 -15.57 4.14
N TRP A 197 15.77 -14.30 4.03
CA TRP A 197 17.09 -13.75 4.37
C TRP A 197 16.87 -12.32 4.86
N MET A 198 16.87 -12.12 6.18
CA MET A 198 16.37 -10.87 6.79
C MET A 198 17.14 -9.62 6.35
N GLU A 199 18.46 -9.66 6.47
CA GLU A 199 19.33 -8.54 6.11
C GLU A 199 19.22 -8.17 4.62
N ASN A 200 19.25 -9.16 3.72
CA ASN A 200 19.07 -8.92 2.30
C ASN A 200 17.63 -8.50 1.97
N GLY A 201 16.64 -9.07 2.64
CA GLY A 201 15.23 -8.75 2.46
C GLY A 201 14.92 -7.29 2.79
N GLU A 202 15.43 -6.78 3.91
CA GLU A 202 15.26 -5.38 4.33
C GLU A 202 15.87 -4.41 3.32
N SER A 203 17.12 -4.65 2.91
CA SER A 203 17.81 -3.80 1.93
C SER A 203 17.18 -3.88 0.54
N SER A 204 16.91 -5.10 0.05
CA SER A 204 16.30 -5.33 -1.26
C SER A 204 14.91 -4.73 -1.37
N THR A 205 14.11 -4.71 -0.29
CA THR A 205 12.79 -4.06 -0.29
C THR A 205 12.88 -2.61 -0.73
N VAL A 206 13.81 -1.87 -0.13
CA VAL A 206 14.00 -0.46 -0.45
C VAL A 206 14.58 -0.31 -1.85
N ILE A 207 15.58 -1.11 -2.22
CA ILE A 207 16.22 -1.06 -3.55
C ILE A 207 15.18 -1.31 -4.66
N ASN A 208 14.37 -2.36 -4.51
CA ASN A 208 13.40 -2.82 -5.50
C ASN A 208 12.16 -1.92 -5.61
N THR A 209 11.95 -1.02 -4.65
CA THR A 209 10.86 -0.04 -4.71
C THR A 209 11.10 0.92 -5.87
N LYS A 210 10.24 0.87 -6.90
CA LYS A 210 10.34 1.71 -8.09
C LYS A 210 9.04 1.76 -8.90
N ARG A 211 9.06 2.56 -9.97
CA ARG A 211 8.13 2.48 -11.09
C ARG A 211 8.45 1.24 -11.92
N LEU A 212 7.48 0.34 -12.11
CA LEU A 212 7.65 -0.88 -12.91
C LEU A 212 7.08 -0.75 -14.31
N TYR A 213 6.17 0.19 -14.52
CA TYR A 213 5.57 0.52 -15.82
C TYR A 213 5.02 1.95 -15.76
N PRO A 214 4.83 2.68 -16.88
CA PRO A 214 4.23 4.01 -16.84
C PRO A 214 2.92 4.04 -16.06
N GLY A 215 2.90 4.83 -14.98
CA GLY A 215 1.76 4.94 -14.07
C GLY A 215 1.62 3.83 -13.02
N LEU A 216 2.47 2.80 -13.01
CA LEU A 216 2.42 1.69 -12.05
C LEU A 216 3.71 1.56 -11.23
N TYR A 217 3.55 1.61 -9.91
CA TYR A 217 4.60 1.59 -8.91
C TYR A 217 4.45 0.41 -7.97
N ALA A 218 5.56 0.01 -7.34
CA ALA A 218 5.57 -1.05 -6.33
C ALA A 218 6.30 -0.61 -5.06
N SER A 219 5.79 -1.02 -3.90
CA SER A 219 6.46 -0.83 -2.60
C SER A 219 6.35 -2.07 -1.71
N GLY A 220 7.14 -2.09 -0.64
CA GLY A 220 7.17 -3.17 0.33
C GLY A 220 7.43 -4.52 -0.30
N MET A 221 6.78 -5.56 0.22
CA MET A 221 6.93 -6.91 -0.31
C MET A 221 6.44 -7.08 -1.75
N ALA A 222 5.56 -6.20 -2.25
CA ALA A 222 5.14 -6.25 -3.64
C ALA A 222 6.30 -5.92 -4.59
N ALA A 223 7.13 -4.94 -4.22
CA ALA A 223 8.35 -4.62 -4.95
C ALA A 223 9.35 -5.78 -4.93
N ASN A 224 9.53 -6.44 -3.78
CA ASN A 224 10.44 -7.57 -3.66
C ASN A 224 9.99 -8.77 -4.48
N ASN A 225 8.71 -9.10 -4.47
CA ASN A 225 8.20 -10.21 -5.26
C ASN A 225 8.26 -9.91 -6.77
N ALA A 226 8.03 -8.66 -7.19
CA ALA A 226 8.23 -8.27 -8.59
C ALA A 226 9.70 -8.43 -9.05
N MET A 227 10.66 -8.08 -8.21
CA MET A 227 12.09 -7.97 -8.54
C MET A 227 12.96 -9.16 -8.09
N GLY A 228 12.38 -10.19 -7.47
CA GLY A 228 13.13 -11.37 -7.04
C GLY A 228 13.98 -11.20 -5.78
N GLY A 229 13.54 -10.30 -4.89
CA GLY A 229 14.14 -10.06 -3.57
C GLY A 229 13.78 -11.14 -2.55
N PHE A 230 14.43 -11.10 -1.38
CA PHE A 230 14.17 -12.04 -0.28
C PHE A 230 13.11 -11.50 0.66
N ARG A 231 12.38 -12.39 1.33
CA ARG A 231 11.50 -12.00 2.45
C ARG A 231 12.30 -11.78 3.74
N MET A 232 11.86 -10.85 4.58
CA MET A 232 12.57 -10.49 5.83
C MET A 232 11.92 -11.01 7.11
N GLY A 233 10.66 -11.48 7.09
CA GLY A 233 9.99 -11.91 8.32
C GLY A 233 9.51 -10.72 9.16
N PRO A 234 9.50 -10.81 10.51
CA PRO A 234 8.87 -9.83 11.40
C PRO A 234 9.76 -8.60 11.70
N ILE A 235 10.46 -8.10 10.68
CA ILE A 235 11.21 -6.83 10.71
C ILE A 235 10.65 -5.89 9.64
N PHE A 236 10.45 -4.62 10.00
CA PHE A 236 9.59 -3.72 9.20
C PHE A 236 10.27 -2.43 8.72
N GLY A 237 11.56 -2.21 9.00
CA GLY A 237 12.23 -0.97 8.63
C GLY A 237 12.28 -0.76 7.11
N GLY A 238 12.55 -1.83 6.36
CA GLY A 238 12.53 -1.84 4.90
C GLY A 238 11.16 -1.46 4.34
N MET A 239 10.06 -1.86 4.99
CA MET A 239 8.70 -1.46 4.59
C MET A 239 8.50 0.05 4.74
N PHE A 240 9.01 0.64 5.81
CA PHE A 240 8.81 2.06 6.12
C PHE A 240 9.62 2.94 5.17
N LEU A 241 10.89 2.59 4.98
CA LEU A 241 11.78 3.27 4.04
C LEU A 241 11.30 3.10 2.59
N SER A 242 10.76 1.94 2.24
CA SER A 242 10.12 1.71 0.94
C SER A 242 8.93 2.64 0.72
N GLY A 243 8.06 2.82 1.72
CA GLY A 243 6.94 3.77 1.64
C GLY A 243 7.41 5.21 1.41
N LYS A 244 8.42 5.68 2.15
CA LYS A 244 9.02 7.01 1.96
C LYS A 244 9.63 7.16 0.56
N LYS A 245 10.38 6.15 0.10
CA LYS A 245 11.02 6.16 -1.23
C LYS A 245 9.99 6.23 -2.36
N VAL A 246 8.95 5.40 -2.33
CA VAL A 246 7.96 5.37 -3.42
C VAL A 246 7.15 6.67 -3.49
N ALA A 247 6.88 7.30 -2.34
CA ALA A 247 6.24 8.61 -2.33
C ALA A 247 7.10 9.66 -3.05
N GLY A 248 8.41 9.70 -2.79
CA GLY A 248 9.33 10.59 -3.49
C GLY A 248 9.32 10.37 -5.01
N LEU A 249 9.45 9.11 -5.44
CA LEU A 249 9.41 8.75 -6.86
C LEU A 249 8.11 9.15 -7.55
N ILE A 250 6.96 8.94 -6.90
CA ILE A 250 5.66 9.33 -7.44
C ILE A 250 5.55 10.84 -7.54
N LEU A 251 6.01 11.59 -6.52
CA LEU A 251 5.98 13.05 -6.54
C LEU A 251 6.81 13.62 -7.70
N GLU A 252 8.01 13.09 -7.92
CA GLU A 252 8.87 13.48 -9.04
C GLU A 252 8.18 13.22 -10.39
N ASP A 253 7.56 12.05 -10.58
CA ASP A 253 6.92 11.67 -11.86
C ASP A 253 5.62 12.44 -12.16
N ILE A 254 4.87 12.87 -11.15
CA ILE A 254 3.57 13.57 -11.34
C ILE A 254 3.65 15.09 -11.10
N GLN A 255 4.80 15.62 -10.70
CA GLN A 255 5.04 17.07 -10.69
C GLN A 255 5.62 17.57 -12.02
N GLY A 256 6.32 16.71 -12.76
CA GLY A 256 6.60 16.92 -14.19
C GLY A 256 5.35 16.84 -15.05
#